data_AF-A0A935BSR0-F1
#
_entry.id   AF-A0A935BSR0-F1
#
_cell.length_a   1.000
_cell.length_b   1.000
_cell.length_c   1.000
_cell.angle_alpha   90.00
_cell.angle_beta   90.00
_cell.angle_gamma   90.00
#
_symmetry.space_group_name_H-M   'P 1'
#
loop_
_entity.id
_entity.type
_entity.pdbx_description
1 polymer ?
#
loop_
_entity_poly.entity_id
_entity_poly.type
_entity_poly.pdbx_seq_one_letter_code
_entity_poly.pdbx_strand_id
1 'polypeptide(L)'
;MHKRWRLVHILNWEAVHGPLPPGHLLHFLDGNRMNTSAENLEMVSRADWLKRHTIHNYPKEIFQVTQLRGAVTRRIKRLEKTHG
;
A
#
# COMPACT_ATOMS: atom_id res chain seq x y z
N MET A 1 -8.31 -7.92 21.36
CA MET A 1 -7.17 -7.76 20.42
C MET A 1 -6.98 -9.06 19.66
N HIS A 2 -7.18 -9.08 18.34
CA HIS A 2 -6.97 -10.29 17.51
C HIS A 2 -5.46 -10.61 17.38
N LYS A 3 -4.83 -11.07 18.47
CA LYS A 3 -3.51 -11.70 18.41
C LYS A 3 -3.69 -13.15 17.93
N ARG A 4 -3.70 -13.38 16.61
CA ARG A 4 -3.34 -14.72 16.10
C ARG A 4 -2.88 -14.79 14.65
N TRP A 5 -3.07 -13.74 13.86
CA TRP A 5 -2.64 -13.74 12.46
C TRP A 5 -1.67 -12.60 12.21
N ARG A 6 -0.44 -12.96 11.83
CA ARG A 6 0.60 -12.05 11.36
C ARG A 6 0.88 -12.33 9.89
N LEU A 7 1.27 -11.31 9.15
CA LEU A 7 1.60 -11.44 7.74
C LEU A 7 2.89 -12.25 7.58
N VAL A 8 2.88 -13.27 6.72
CA VAL A 8 4.00 -14.22 6.53
C VAL A 8 5.31 -13.51 6.17
N HIS A 9 5.28 -12.52 5.28
CA HIS A 9 6.47 -11.75 4.90
C HIS A 9 7.09 -10.96 6.07
N ILE A 10 6.28 -10.53 7.06
CA ILE A 10 6.83 -9.90 8.27
C ILE A 10 7.54 -10.96 9.11
N LEU A 11 6.96 -12.16 9.26
CA LEU A 11 7.59 -13.25 10.02
C LEU A 11 8.93 -13.67 9.39
N ASN A 12 8.96 -13.84 8.07
CA ASN A 12 10.17 -14.21 7.33
C ASN A 12 11.24 -13.11 7.43
N TRP A 13 10.86 -11.84 7.33
CA TRP A 13 11.77 -10.72 7.53
C TRP A 13 12.36 -10.71 8.94
N GLU A 14 11.51 -10.83 9.97
CA GLU A 14 11.94 -10.75 11.37
C GLU A 14 12.84 -11.92 11.79
N ALA A 15 12.66 -13.08 11.17
CA ALA A 15 13.51 -14.24 11.42
C ALA A 15 14.98 -14.00 11.01
N VAL A 16 15.23 -13.14 10.02
CA VAL A 16 16.58 -12.86 9.49
C VAL A 16 17.13 -11.52 9.99
N HIS A 17 16.30 -10.48 10.02
CA HIS A 17 16.73 -9.10 10.28
C HIS A 17 16.31 -8.56 11.65
N GLY A 18 15.47 -9.30 12.38
CA GLY A 18 14.87 -8.84 13.62
C GLY A 18 13.62 -7.96 13.42
N PRO A 19 13.07 -7.40 14.51
CA PRO A 19 11.76 -6.77 14.52
C PRO A 19 11.65 -5.59 13.55
N LEU A 20 10.54 -5.52 12.81
CA LEU A 20 10.26 -4.37 11.94
C LEU A 20 9.99 -3.12 12.80
N PRO A 21 10.81 -2.05 12.72
CA PRO A 21 10.60 -0.85 13.51
C PRO A 21 9.28 -0.15 13.16
N PRO A 22 8.67 0.55 14.13
CA PRO A 22 7.46 1.32 13.87
C PRO A 22 7.69 2.36 12.77
N GLY A 23 6.65 2.64 12.00
CA GLY A 23 6.74 3.58 10.88
C GLY A 23 7.37 3.01 9.61
N HIS A 24 7.80 1.75 9.59
CA HIS A 24 8.36 1.09 8.40
C HIS A 24 7.36 0.11 7.75
N LEU A 25 7.60 -0.20 6.49
CA LEU A 25 6.90 -1.19 5.70
C LEU A 25 7.89 -2.07 4.95
N LEU A 26 7.40 -3.23 4.49
CA LEU A 26 8.15 -4.13 3.62
C LEU A 26 7.60 -4.01 2.19
N HIS A 27 8.49 -3.79 1.24
CA HIS A 27 8.22 -3.73 -0.19
C HIS A 27 8.73 -4.99 -0.88
N PHE A 28 7.93 -5.57 -1.79
CA PHE A 28 8.32 -6.73 -2.59
C PHE A 28 9.07 -6.26 -3.82
N LEU A 29 10.36 -6.60 -3.92
CA LEU A 29 11.25 -6.15 -4.99
C LEU A 29 10.80 -6.65 -6.36
N ASP A 30 10.31 -7.89 -6.44
CA ASP A 30 9.82 -8.51 -7.68
C ASP A 30 8.34 -8.17 -8.01
N GLY A 31 7.66 -7.40 -7.17
CA GLY A 31 6.23 -7.10 -7.30
C GLY A 31 5.29 -8.29 -7.04
N ASN A 32 5.82 -9.48 -6.77
CA ASN A 32 5.04 -10.68 -6.50
C ASN A 32 4.82 -10.87 -4.99
N ARG A 33 3.59 -10.60 -4.54
CA ARG A 33 3.18 -10.68 -3.13
C ARG A 33 3.21 -12.10 -2.54
N MET A 34 3.34 -13.12 -3.39
CA MET A 34 3.46 -14.52 -2.96
C MET A 34 4.93 -14.92 -2.72
N ASN A 35 5.89 -14.20 -3.30
CA ASN A 35 7.30 -14.40 -3.02
C ASN A 35 7.68 -13.71 -1.71
N THR A 36 7.54 -14.43 -0.60
CA THR A 36 7.72 -13.91 0.76
C THR A 36 9.12 -14.15 1.34
N SER A 37 10.11 -14.50 0.50
CA SER A 37 11.51 -14.64 0.93
C SER A 37 12.02 -13.31 1.49
N ALA A 38 12.84 -13.37 2.55
CA ALA A 38 13.36 -12.16 3.20
C ALA A 38 14.26 -11.35 2.27
N GLU A 39 14.92 -12.03 1.33
CA GLU A 39 15.80 -11.47 0.30
C GLU A 39 15.01 -10.72 -0.79
N ASN A 40 13.73 -11.05 -0.99
CA ASN A 40 12.83 -10.34 -1.91
C ASN A 40 12.14 -9.13 -1.25
N LEU A 41 12.44 -8.84 0.01
CA LEU A 41 11.81 -7.77 0.77
C LEU A 41 12.80 -6.63 1.01
N GLU A 42 12.31 -5.41 0.89
CA GLU A 42 13.03 -4.20 1.27
C GLU A 42 12.27 -3.49 2.40
N MET A 43 12.97 -3.13 3.47
CA MET A 43 12.41 -2.28 4.52
C MET A 43 12.53 -0.81 4.11
N VAL A 44 11.39 -0.11 4.12
CA VAL A 44 11.31 1.31 3.76
C VAL A 44 10.51 2.06 4.83
N SER A 45 10.93 3.28 5.16
CA SER A 45 10.10 4.18 5.98
C SER A 45 8.79 4.53 5.23
N ARG A 46 7.67 4.59 5.95
CA ARG A 46 6.38 5.02 5.37
C ARG A 46 6.44 6.44 4.84
N ALA A 47 7.22 7.31 5.50
CA ALA A 47 7.40 8.69 5.08
C ALA A 47 8.08 8.77 3.71
N ASP A 48 9.16 8.02 3.50
CA ASP A 48 9.89 8.04 2.23
C ASP A 48 9.12 7.29 1.15
N TRP A 49 8.42 6.21 1.50
CA TRP A 49 7.49 5.55 0.58
C TRP A 49 6.42 6.52 0.06
N LEU A 50 5.77 7.26 0.96
CA LEU A 50 4.74 8.23 0.59
C LEU A 50 5.31 9.37 -0.24
N LYS A 51 6.48 9.92 0.14
CA LYS A 51 7.16 10.95 -0.65
C LYS A 51 7.46 10.49 -2.07
N ARG A 52 7.84 9.22 -2.27
CA ARG A 52 8.10 8.65 -3.60
C ARG A 52 6.82 8.42 -4.40
N HIS A 53 5.76 7.96 -3.75
CA HIS A 53 4.54 7.46 -4.42
C HIS A 53 3.35 8.42 -4.39
N THR A 54 3.50 9.64 -3.85
CA THR A 54 2.41 10.60 -3.78
C THR A 54 1.98 11.06 -5.17
N ILE A 55 0.68 11.14 -5.40
CA ILE A 55 0.10 11.65 -6.65
C ILE A 55 0.52 13.10 -6.93
N HIS A 56 0.92 13.83 -5.88
CA HIS A 56 1.39 15.21 -5.97
C HIS A 56 2.73 15.36 -6.70
N ASN A 57 3.46 14.26 -6.95
CA ASN A 57 4.69 14.28 -7.76
C ASN A 57 4.41 14.31 -9.28
N TYR A 58 3.18 14.03 -9.70
CA TYR A 58 2.80 14.01 -11.11
C TYR A 58 2.29 15.38 -11.59
N PRO A 59 2.31 15.65 -12.91
CA PRO A 59 1.71 16.85 -13.47
C PRO A 59 0.26 17.07 -13.02
N LYS A 60 -0.16 18.32 -12.96
CA LYS A 60 -1.46 18.74 -12.42
C LYS A 60 -2.63 18.06 -13.15
N GLU A 61 -2.48 17.80 -14.43
CA GLU A 61 -3.46 17.14 -15.29
C GLU A 61 -3.76 15.73 -14.79
N ILE A 62 -2.72 14.97 -14.39
CA ILE A 62 -2.86 13.60 -13.85
C ILE A 62 -3.58 13.62 -12.49
N PHE A 63 -3.23 14.60 -11.65
CA PHE A 63 -3.90 14.80 -10.38
C PHE A 63 -5.40 15.10 -10.58
N GLN A 64 -5.74 15.99 -11.52
CA GLN A 64 -7.12 16.34 -11.84
C GLN A 64 -7.93 15.16 -12.36
N VAL A 65 -7.36 14.35 -13.27
CA VAL A 65 -8.02 13.13 -13.78
C VAL A 65 -8.30 12.14 -12.64
N THR A 66 -7.34 11.97 -11.72
CA THR A 66 -7.51 11.10 -10.54
C THR A 66 -8.67 11.58 -9.65
N GLN A 67 -8.77 12.89 -9.41
CA GLN A 67 -9.89 13.49 -8.68
C GLN A 67 -11.23 13.28 -9.37
N LEU A 68 -11.29 13.56 -10.68
CA LEU A 68 -12.50 13.45 -11.49
C LEU A 68 -13.03 12.02 -11.49
N ARG A 69 -12.14 11.03 -11.71
CA ARG A 69 -12.47 9.60 -11.62
C ARG A 69 -13.14 9.28 -10.28
N GLY A 70 -12.56 9.75 -9.18
CA GLY A 70 -13.13 9.54 -7.85
C GLY A 70 -14.52 10.18 -7.67
N ALA A 71 -14.74 11.37 -8.23
CA ALA A 71 -16.04 12.04 -8.18
C ALA A 71 -17.13 11.24 -8.93
N VAL A 72 -16.80 10.75 -10.13
CA VAL A 72 -17.70 9.91 -10.95
C VAL A 72 -18.02 8.61 -10.23
N THR A 73 -17.02 7.88 -9.72
CA THR A 73 -17.24 6.63 -8.97
C THR A 73 -18.17 6.83 -7.77
N ARG A 74 -18.00 7.92 -7.01
CA ARG A 74 -18.90 8.23 -5.89
C ARG A 74 -20.32 8.53 -6.34
N ARG A 75 -20.51 9.17 -7.50
CA ARG A 75 -21.85 9.45 -8.04
C ARG A 75 -22.56 8.15 -8.45
N ILE A 76 -21.86 7.25 -9.14
CA ILE A 76 -22.39 5.94 -9.54
C ILE A 76 -22.86 5.16 -8.30
N LYS A 77 -21.99 4.99 -7.30
CA LYS A 77 -22.31 4.27 -6.06
C LYS A 77 -23.53 4.83 -5.32
N ARG A 78 -23.73 6.16 -5.35
CA ARG A 78 -24.93 6.79 -4.76
C ARG A 78 -26.19 6.42 -5.52
N LEU A 79 -26.15 6.43 -6.85
CA LEU A 79 -27.30 6.10 -7.69
C LEU A 79 -27.70 4.62 -7.53
N GLU A 80 -26.74 3.71 -7.49
CA GLU A 80 -26.96 2.28 -7.23
C GLU A 80 -27.68 2.06 -5.90
N LYS A 81 -27.26 2.76 -4.83
CA LYS A 81 -27.90 2.68 -3.51
C LYS A 81 -29.32 3.26 -3.47
N THR A 82 -29.63 4.21 -4.34
CA THR A 82 -30.97 4.84 -4.40
C THR A 82 -31.98 3.99 -5.19
N HIS A 83 -31.51 3.12 -6.10
CA HIS A 83 -32.36 2.29 -6.97
C HIS A 83 -32.31 0.80 -6.61
N GLY A 84 -31.69 0.43 -5.48
CA GLY A 84 -31.60 -0.95 -4.97
C GLY A 84 -32.18 -1.10 -3.58
#